data_AF-A0A954ZMQ7-F1
#
_entry.id   AF-A0A954ZMQ7-F1
#
_cell.length_a   1.000
_cell.length_b   1.000
_cell.length_c   1.000
_cell.angle_alpha   90.00
_cell.angle_beta   90.00
_cell.angle_gamma   90.00
#
_symmetry.space_group_name_H-M   'P 1'
#
loop_
_entity.id
_entity.type
_entity.pdbx_description
1 polymer ?
#
loop_
_entity_poly.entity_id
_entity_poly.type
_entity_poly.pdbx_seq_one_letter_code
_entity_poly.pdbx_strand_id
1 'polypeptide(L)'
;MIFGASPVRPVLSPQAGYSMLALFGVIWIALGIWWGRNAKSYDGFAVAGRNVGLALASATAVATWITSNTVMLAPQFALQLGVWGALAYATASLGLF
;
A
#
# COMPACT_ATOMS: atom_id res chain seq x y z
N MET A 1 -10.95 20.17 33.30
CA MET A 1 -11.67 20.59 32.09
C MET A 1 -11.26 19.62 30.98
N ILE A 2 -12.02 18.54 30.83
CA ILE A 2 -11.70 17.38 29.96
C ILE A 2 -12.33 17.63 28.60
N PHE A 3 -11.51 17.68 27.56
CA PHE A 3 -11.94 17.81 26.18
C PHE A 3 -12.86 16.62 25.84
N GLY A 4 -14.16 16.90 25.68
CA GLY A 4 -15.10 15.95 25.11
C GLY A 4 -14.71 15.71 23.65
N ALA A 5 -13.99 14.62 23.38
CA ALA A 5 -13.84 14.13 22.02
C ALA A 5 -15.23 13.70 21.53
N SER A 6 -15.83 14.48 20.65
CA SER A 6 -17.05 14.06 19.93
C SER A 6 -16.80 12.67 19.33
N PRO A 7 -17.72 11.71 19.46
CA PRO A 7 -17.54 10.39 18.88
C PRO A 7 -17.33 10.55 17.38
N VAL A 8 -16.11 10.24 16.92
CA VAL A 8 -15.76 10.26 15.51
C VAL A 8 -16.58 9.14 14.86
N ARG A 9 -17.64 9.52 14.16
CA ARG A 9 -18.40 8.58 13.36
C ARG A 9 -17.49 8.11 12.23
N PRO A 10 -17.26 6.79 12.08
CA PRO A 10 -16.52 6.27 10.95
C PRO A 10 -17.14 6.76 9.64
N VAL A 11 -16.30 7.16 8.69
CA VAL A 11 -16.75 7.58 7.35
C VAL A 11 -17.42 6.42 6.60
N LEU A 12 -17.03 5.18 6.91
CA LEU A 12 -17.59 3.95 6.36
C LEU A 12 -18.34 3.18 7.44
N SER A 13 -19.50 2.61 7.08
CA SER A 13 -20.18 1.66 7.97
C SER A 13 -19.32 0.40 8.15
N PRO A 14 -19.40 -0.28 9.31
CA PRO A 14 -18.67 -1.54 9.53
C PRO A 14 -18.95 -2.58 8.43
N GLN A 15 -20.21 -2.69 8.00
CA GLN A 15 -20.61 -3.59 6.93
C GLN A 15 -19.91 -3.27 5.61
N ALA A 16 -19.84 -2.00 5.20
CA ALA A 16 -19.11 -1.60 4.00
C ALA A 16 -17.62 -1.95 4.09
N GLY A 17 -17.01 -1.77 5.27
CA GLY A 17 -15.62 -2.15 5.52
C GLY A 17 -15.37 -3.66 5.36
N TYR A 18 -16.21 -4.49 5.97
CA TYR A 18 -16.10 -5.96 5.82
C TYR A 18 -16.38 -6.41 4.39
N SER A 19 -17.35 -5.80 3.70
CA SER A 19 -17.62 -6.10 2.29
C SER A 19 -16.44 -5.77 1.39
N MET A 20 -15.79 -4.60 1.58
CA MET A 20 -14.58 -4.25 0.85
C MET A 20 -13.43 -5.22 1.13
N LEU A 21 -13.19 -5.56 2.41
CA LEU A 21 -12.14 -6.49 2.79
C LEU A 21 -12.33 -7.86 2.11
N ALA A 22 -13.55 -8.40 2.17
CA ALA A 22 -13.87 -9.68 1.53
C ALA A 22 -13.70 -9.60 0.00
N LEU A 23 -14.22 -8.55 -0.63
CA LEU A 23 -14.13 -8.35 -2.07
C LEU A 23 -12.67 -8.26 -2.54
N PHE A 24 -11.87 -7.38 -1.94
CA PHE A 24 -10.46 -7.23 -2.30
C PHE A 24 -9.66 -8.50 -2.01
N GLY A 25 -9.94 -9.19 -0.89
CA GLY A 25 -9.30 -10.47 -0.58
C GLY A 25 -9.55 -11.52 -1.65
N VAL A 26 -10.80 -11.70 -2.08
CA VAL A 26 -11.16 -12.64 -3.15
C VAL A 26 -10.51 -12.24 -4.47
N ILE A 27 -10.53 -10.95 -4.83
CA ILE A 27 -9.89 -10.45 -6.05
C ILE A 27 -8.40 -10.78 -6.06
N TRP A 28 -7.68 -10.50 -4.97
CA TRP A 28 -6.24 -10.77 -4.89
C TRP A 28 -5.90 -12.26 -5.00
N ILE A 29 -6.66 -13.13 -4.32
CA ILE A 29 -6.48 -14.58 -4.42
C ILE A 29 -6.74 -15.06 -5.85
N ALA A 30 -7.84 -14.60 -6.47
CA ALA A 30 -8.20 -14.98 -7.83
C ALA A 30 -7.13 -14.54 -8.85
N LEU A 31 -6.63 -13.31 -8.74
CA LEU A 31 -5.53 -12.80 -9.59
C LEU A 31 -4.25 -13.61 -9.41
N GLY A 32 -3.89 -13.94 -8.17
CA GLY A 32 -2.73 -14.78 -7.86
C GLY A 32 -2.83 -16.17 -8.50
N ILE A 33 -4.00 -16.81 -8.40
CA ILE A 33 -4.25 -18.12 -9.04
C ILE A 33 -4.20 -17.99 -10.56
N TRP A 34 -4.86 -16.97 -11.12
CA TRP A 34 -4.95 -16.79 -12.57
C TRP A 34 -3.58 -16.57 -13.20
N TRP A 35 -2.78 -15.63 -12.70
CA TRP A 35 -1.42 -15.40 -13.22
C TRP A 35 -0.44 -16.52 -12.85
N GLY A 36 -0.52 -17.05 -11.63
CA GLY A 36 0.36 -18.13 -11.17
C GLY A 36 0.25 -19.39 -12.04
N ARG A 37 -0.94 -19.72 -12.54
CA ARG A 37 -1.14 -20.87 -13.45
C ARG A 37 -0.46 -20.71 -14.81
N ASN A 38 -0.22 -19.47 -15.24
CA ASN A 38 0.38 -19.14 -16.53
C ASN A 38 1.92 -19.09 -16.48
N ALA A 39 2.53 -19.01 -15.30
CA ALA A 39 3.98 -19.04 -15.14
C ALA A 39 4.52 -20.47 -15.33
N LYS A 40 5.04 -20.79 -16.52
CA LYS A 40 5.61 -22.11 -16.86
C LYS A 40 7.13 -22.19 -16.78
N SER A 41 7.79 -21.05 -16.58
CA SER A 41 9.24 -20.93 -16.48
C SER A 41 9.63 -19.97 -15.38
N TYR A 42 10.87 -20.07 -14.91
CA TYR A 42 11.43 -19.15 -13.92
C TYR A 42 11.37 -17.70 -14.42
N ASP A 43 11.77 -17.43 -15.66
CA ASP A 43 11.70 -16.07 -16.25
C ASP A 43 10.26 -15.53 -16.30
N GLY A 44 9.29 -16.39 -16.61
CA GLY A 44 7.87 -16.03 -16.58
C GLY A 44 7.38 -15.71 -15.17
N PHE A 45 7.88 -16.41 -14.15
CA PHE A 45 7.51 -16.21 -12.76
C PHE A 45 8.20 -14.99 -12.13
N ALA A 46 9.52 -14.87 -12.31
CA ALA A 46 10.34 -13.87 -11.63
C ALA A 46 10.26 -12.48 -12.26
N VAL A 47 10.15 -12.40 -13.59
CA VAL A 47 10.21 -11.12 -14.33
C VAL A 47 9.12 -10.97 -15.40
N ALA A 48 8.09 -11.83 -15.37
CA ALA A 48 7.02 -11.84 -16.37
C ALA A 48 7.53 -11.92 -17.83
N GLY A 49 8.67 -12.60 -18.04
CA GLY A 49 9.34 -12.66 -19.34
C GLY A 49 9.76 -11.29 -19.90
N ARG A 50 9.95 -10.28 -19.03
CA ARG A 50 10.26 -8.88 -19.38
C ARG A 50 9.14 -8.18 -20.18
N ASN A 51 7.89 -8.67 -20.08
CA ASN A 51 6.74 -8.12 -20.80
C ASN A 51 5.93 -7.08 -20.00
N VAL A 52 6.57 -6.39 -19.06
CA VAL A 52 5.93 -5.37 -18.23
C VAL A 52 6.47 -4.00 -18.64
N GLY A 53 5.58 -3.11 -19.10
CA GLY A 53 5.95 -1.75 -19.49
C GLY A 53 6.42 -0.90 -18.31
N LEU A 54 7.20 0.14 -18.60
CA LEU A 54 7.82 1.02 -17.60
C LEU A 54 6.81 1.58 -16.59
N ALA A 55 5.65 2.05 -17.05
CA ALA A 55 4.64 2.62 -16.17
C ALA A 55 4.14 1.64 -15.09
N LEU A 56 3.80 0.40 -15.50
CA LEU A 56 3.34 -0.63 -14.57
C LEU A 56 4.46 -1.10 -13.65
N ALA A 57 5.67 -1.26 -14.18
CA ALA A 57 6.85 -1.60 -13.39
C ALA A 57 7.15 -0.54 -12.32
N SER A 58 7.13 0.75 -12.68
CA SER A 58 7.33 1.86 -11.76
C SER A 58 6.23 1.95 -10.71
N ALA A 59 4.96 1.80 -11.09
CA ALA A 59 3.85 1.78 -10.15
C ALA A 59 3.96 0.63 -9.14
N THR A 60 4.37 -0.57 -9.61
CA THR A 60 4.57 -1.75 -8.76
C THR A 60 5.76 -1.57 -7.81
N ALA A 61 6.86 -0.98 -8.31
CA ALA A 61 8.01 -0.64 -7.49
C ALA A 61 7.59 0.32 -6.36
N VAL A 62 6.88 1.41 -6.68
CA VAL A 62 6.36 2.35 -5.67
C VAL A 62 5.43 1.65 -4.67
N ALA A 63 4.50 0.82 -5.14
CA ALA A 63 3.59 0.08 -4.27
C ALA A 63 4.32 -0.87 -3.30
N THR A 64 5.46 -1.45 -3.70
CA THR A 64 6.29 -2.30 -2.84
C THR A 64 6.89 -1.53 -1.66
N TRP A 65 7.23 -0.25 -1.85
CA TRP A 65 7.80 0.59 -0.80
C TRP A 65 6.74 1.26 0.09
N ILE A 66 5.52 1.45 -0.43
CA ILE A 66 4.41 2.00 0.36
C ILE A 66 3.74 0.87 1.15
N THR A 67 4.02 0.82 2.45
CA THR A 67 3.49 -0.21 3.35
C THR A 67 2.62 0.41 4.44
N SER A 68 2.11 -0.41 5.36
CA SER A 68 1.35 0.05 6.53
C SER A 68 2.12 1.08 7.36
N ASN A 69 3.45 0.96 7.46
CA ASN A 69 4.28 1.95 8.14
C ASN A 69 4.11 3.33 7.49
N THR A 70 4.22 3.43 6.16
CA THR A 70 4.08 4.71 5.45
C THR A 70 2.72 5.35 5.64
N VAL A 71 1.65 4.54 5.57
CA VAL A 71 0.27 5.02 5.75
C VAL A 71 0.00 5.50 7.19
N MET A 72 0.72 4.95 8.17
CA MET A 72 0.52 5.29 9.59
C MET A 72 1.49 6.35 10.12
N LEU A 73 2.80 6.23 9.83
CA LEU A 73 3.83 7.10 10.38
C LEU A 73 4.02 8.38 9.57
N ALA A 74 4.01 8.33 8.23
CA ALA A 74 4.24 9.54 7.44
C ALA A 74 3.24 10.68 7.78
N PRO A 75 1.94 10.41 7.99
CA PRO A 75 1.00 11.43 8.47
C PRO A 75 1.32 11.94 9.87
N GLN A 76 1.80 11.08 10.77
CA GLN A 76 2.18 11.47 12.12
C GLN A 76 3.37 12.45 12.11
N PHE A 77 4.40 12.16 11.30
CA PHE A 77 5.54 13.07 11.11
C PHE A 77 5.12 14.38 10.45
N ALA A 78 4.24 14.33 9.44
CA ALA A 78 3.71 15.52 8.80
C ALA A 78 2.86 16.37 9.76
N LEU A 79 2.08 15.75 10.63
CA LEU A 79 1.28 16.46 11.64
C LEU A 79 2.17 17.17 12.67
N GLN A 80 3.27 16.54 13.09
CA GLN A 80 4.15 17.08 14.13
C GLN A 80 5.18 18.09 13.60
N LEU A 81 5.70 17.87 12.39
CA LEU A 81 6.84 18.62 11.84
C LEU A 81 6.53 19.31 10.50
N GLY A 82 5.28 19.24 10.03
CA GLY A 82 4.85 19.82 8.76
C GLY A 82 5.51 19.17 7.54
N VAL A 83 5.75 19.99 6.51
CA VAL A 83 6.41 19.57 5.26
C VAL A 83 7.79 18.96 5.52
N TRP A 84 8.51 19.44 6.54
CA TRP A 84 9.83 18.90 6.90
C TRP A 84 9.77 17.48 7.44
N GLY A 85 8.72 17.14 8.19
CA GLY A 85 8.49 15.75 8.63
C GLY A 85 8.19 14.82 7.48
N ALA A 86 7.40 15.27 6.51
CA ALA A 86 7.09 14.51 5.30
C ALA A 86 8.34 14.27 4.45
N LEU A 87 9.17 15.31 4.24
CA LEU A 87 10.42 15.20 3.50
C LEU A 87 11.42 14.28 4.20
N ALA A 88 11.60 14.44 5.52
CA ALA A 88 12.49 13.58 6.30
C ALA A 88 12.05 12.10 6.25
N TYR A 89 10.75 11.82 6.35
CA TYR A 89 10.24 10.46 6.22
C TYR A 89 10.47 9.90 4.81
N ALA A 90 10.22 10.70 3.77
CA ALA A 90 10.40 10.28 2.38
C ALA A 90 11.88 10.02 2.01
N THR A 91 12.82 10.75 2.63
CA THR A 91 14.26 10.54 2.39
C THR A 91 14.90 9.58 3.37
N ALA A 92 14.22 9.18 4.46
CA ALA A 92 14.76 8.24 5.44
C ALA A 92 15.19 6.90 4.83
N SER A 93 14.49 6.43 3.78
CA SER A 93 14.86 5.22 3.06
C SER A 93 16.18 5.33 2.30
N LEU A 94 16.64 6.55 1.95
CA LEU A 94 17.94 6.76 1.31
C LEU A 94 19.12 6.42 2.24
N GLY A 95 18.91 6.45 3.56
CA GLY A 95 19.93 6.06 4.55
C GLY A 95 19.98 4.55 4.85
N LEU A 96 19.18 3.72 4.16
CA LEU A 96 19.16 2.26 4.32
C LEU A 96 20.02 1.52 3.27
N PHE A 97 20.68 2.26 2.38
CA PHE A 97 21.65 1.76 1.40
C PHE A 97 23.06 2.18 1.82
#